data_AF-A0A2V5ZXC1-F1
#
_entry.id   AF-A0A2V5ZXC1-F1
#
_cell.length_a   1.000
_cell.length_b   1.000
_cell.length_c   1.000
_cell.angle_alpha   90.00
_cell.angle_beta   90.00
_cell.angle_gamma   90.00
#
_symmetry.space_group_name_H-M   'P 1'
#
loop_
_entity.id
_entity.type
_entity.pdbx_description
1 polymer ?
#
loop_
_entity_poly.entity_id
_entity_poly.type
_entity_poly.pdbx_seq_one_letter_code
_entity_poly.pdbx_strand_id
1 'polypeptide(L)' 'MKTNTVPRTPDETGSYVQLQQQIHDALRVQHPEWIESNGDCPTCESYESRLAELLRLSSPSEHRSAA' A
#
# COMPACT_ATOMS: atom_id res chain seq x y z
N MET A 1 -3.43 37.81 -0.46
CA MET A 1 -3.03 36.43 -0.87
C MET A 1 -3.45 35.50 0.25
N LYS A 2 -4.44 34.62 0.01
CA LYS A 2 -4.92 33.65 1.00
C LYS A 2 -4.21 32.32 0.74
N THR A 3 -3.32 31.94 1.65
CA THR A 3 -2.67 30.63 1.63
C THR A 3 -3.69 29.58 2.07
N ASN A 4 -4.18 28.78 1.13
CA ASN A 4 -4.98 27.60 1.44
C ASN A 4 -4.09 26.58 2.15
N THR A 5 -4.13 26.59 3.48
CA THR A 5 -3.69 25.47 4.31
C THR A 5 -4.60 24.30 3.98
N VAL A 6 -4.07 23.33 3.23
CA VAL A 6 -4.69 22.01 3.11
C VAL A 6 -4.71 21.41 4.52
N PRO A 7 -5.86 20.99 5.04
CA PRO A 7 -5.90 20.25 6.29
C PRO A 7 -5.16 18.94 6.06
N ARG A 8 -4.01 18.76 6.73
CA ARG A 8 -3.33 17.46 6.80
C ARG A 8 -4.29 16.51 7.50
N THR A 9 -4.92 15.63 6.72
CA THR A 9 -5.92 14.69 7.20
C THR A 9 -5.23 13.62 8.05
N PRO A 10 -5.73 13.32 9.26
CA PRO A 10 -5.26 12.18 10.04
C PRO A 10 -5.76 10.82 9.48
N ASP A 11 -6.13 10.74 8.20
CA ASP A 11 -6.87 9.63 7.57
C ASP A 11 -6.10 8.95 6.41
N GLU A 12 -4.89 9.42 6.10
CA GLU A 12 -4.09 8.83 4.99
C GLU A 12 -3.74 7.36 5.27
N THR A 13 -3.55 6.98 6.53
CA THR A 13 -3.27 5.60 6.95
C THR A 13 -4.48 4.68 6.82
N GLY A 14 -5.70 5.19 7.11
CA GLY A 14 -6.94 4.44 6.90
C GLY A 14 -7.20 4.21 5.40
N SER A 15 -6.92 5.23 4.58
CA SER A 15 -6.99 5.14 3.13
C SER A 15 -5.99 4.13 2.55
N TYR A 16 -4.77 4.07 3.07
CA TYR A 16 -3.75 3.12 2.61
C TYR A 16 -4.11 1.67 2.92
N VAL A 17 -4.55 1.36 4.15
CA VAL A 17 -4.99 0.00 4.52
C VAL A 17 -6.20 -0.43 3.68
N GLN A 18 -7.15 0.48 3.45
CA GLN A 18 -8.30 0.23 2.59
C GLN A 18 -7.88 -0.10 1.15
N LEU A 19 -6.93 0.67 0.60
CA LEU A 19 -6.39 0.44 -0.74
C LEU A 19 -5.66 -0.91 -0.83
N GLN A 20 -4.88 -1.26 0.20
CA GLN A 20 -4.18 -2.53 0.25
C GLN A 20 -5.16 -3.72 0.22
N GLN A 21 -6.25 -3.64 0.99
CA GLN A 21 -7.30 -4.66 0.98
C GLN A 21 -7.99 -4.76 -0.39
N GLN A 22 -8.28 -3.64 -1.05
CA GLN A 22 -8.87 -3.64 -2.39
C GLN A 22 -7.96 -4.32 -3.43
N ILE A 23 -6.65 -4.09 -3.34
CA ILE A 23 -5.66 -4.73 -4.21
C ILE A 23 -5.62 -6.24 -3.94
N HIS A 24 -5.61 -6.65 -2.66
CA HIS A 24 -5.62 -8.06 -2.28
C HIS A 24 -6.86 -8.78 -2.83
N ASP A 25 -8.05 -8.22 -2.61
CA ASP A 25 -9.31 -8.81 -3.08
C ASP A 25 -9.35 -8.90 -4.61
N ALA A 26 -8.88 -7.85 -5.30
CA ALA A 26 -8.81 -7.83 -6.76
C ALA A 26 -7.85 -8.88 -7.32
N LEU A 27 -6.71 -9.13 -6.66
CA LEU A 27 -5.76 -10.17 -7.05
C LEU A 27 -6.37 -11.55 -6.91
N ARG A 28 -7.11 -11.83 -5.83
CA ARG A 28 -7.81 -13.11 -5.64
C ARG A 28 -8.88 -13.36 -6.69
N VAL A 29 -9.62 -12.31 -7.09
CA VAL A 29 -10.64 -12.41 -8.14
C VAL A 29 -10.01 -12.64 -9.52
N GLN A 30 -8.88 -12.00 -9.81
CA GLN A 30 -8.17 -12.15 -11.09
C GLN A 30 -7.38 -13.47 -11.19
N HIS A 31 -6.86 -13.95 -10.07
CA HIS A 31 -6.02 -15.14 -9.98
C HIS A 31 -6.60 -16.18 -9.00
N PRO A 32 -7.76 -16.77 -9.31
CA PRO A 32 -8.34 -17.82 -8.49
C PRO A 32 -7.40 -19.04 -8.38
N GLU A 33 -6.49 -19.24 -9.33
CA GLU A 33 -5.48 -20.31 -9.32
C GLU A 33 -4.41 -20.14 -8.23
N TRP A 34 -4.26 -18.94 -7.65
CA TRP A 34 -3.34 -18.70 -6.53
C TRP A 34 -3.98 -18.97 -5.17
N ILE A 35 -5.31 -19.19 -5.14
CA ILE A 35 -6.03 -19.48 -3.91
C ILE A 35 -5.94 -20.98 -3.64
N GLU A 36 -5.32 -21.31 -2.51
CA GLU A 36 -5.20 -22.68 -2.03
C GLU A 36 -6.54 -23.21 -1.50
N SER A 37 -6.65 -24.53 -1.32
CA SER A 37 -7.89 -25.20 -0.89
C SER A 37 -8.38 -24.77 0.50
N ASN A 38 -7.49 -24.24 1.34
CA ASN A 38 -7.79 -23.64 2.65
C ASN A 38 -8.28 -22.19 2.55
N GLY A 39 -8.26 -21.59 1.36
CA GLY A 39 -8.62 -20.21 1.10
C GLY A 39 -7.46 -19.23 1.23
N ASP A 40 -6.24 -19.67 1.56
CA ASP A 40 -5.05 -18.81 1.58
C ASP A 40 -4.59 -18.45 0.17
N CYS A 41 -3.87 -17.34 0.05
CA CYS A 41 -3.25 -16.92 -1.20
C CYS A 41 -1.81 -16.48 -0.92
N PRO A 42 -0.86 -17.42 -0.74
CA PRO A 42 0.52 -17.09 -0.39
C PRO A 42 1.21 -16.22 -1.45
N THR A 43 0.80 -16.35 -2.72
CA THR A 43 1.27 -15.47 -3.80
C THR A 43 0.77 -14.03 -3.63
N CYS A 44 -0.49 -13.84 -3.21
CA CYS A 44 -1.04 -12.52 -2.90
C CYS A 44 -0.23 -11.86 -1.77
N GLU A 45 0.02 -12.60 -0.68
CA GLU A 45 0.81 -12.11 0.46
C GLU A 45 2.24 -11.72 0.06
N SER A 46 2.89 -12.51 -0.79
CA SER A 46 4.21 -12.18 -1.35
C SER A 46 4.18 -10.90 -2.18
N TYR A 47 3.14 -10.69 -2.98
CA TYR A 47 2.99 -9.49 -3.80
C TYR A 47 2.79 -8.25 -2.94
N GLU A 48 1.92 -8.33 -1.93
CA GLU A 48 1.69 -7.24 -0.98
C GLU A 48 2.94 -6.90 -0.17
N SER A 49 3.66 -7.91 0.32
CA SER A 49 4.93 -7.70 1.04
C SER A 49 5.94 -6.96 0.16
N ARG A 50 6.06 -7.35 -1.11
CA ARG A 50 6.94 -6.68 -2.06
C ARG A 50 6.48 -5.25 -2.37
N LEU A 51 5.17 -5.02 -2.49
CA LEU A 51 4.61 -3.68 -2.69
C LEU A 51 4.94 -2.76 -1.50
N ALA A 52 4.78 -3.24 -0.27
CA ALA A 52 5.13 -2.48 0.94
C ALA A 52 6.61 -2.08 0.96
N GLU A 53 7.51 -2.99 0.57
CA GLU A 53 8.93 -2.71 0.45
C GLU A 53 9.23 -1.66 -0.63
N LEU A 54 8.63 -1.78 -1.81
CA LEU A 54 8.78 -0.80 -2.89
C LEU A 54 8.29 0.58 -2.47
N LEU A 55 7.17 0.66 -1.76
CA LEU A 55 6.64 1.91 -1.23
C LEU A 55 7.58 2.54 -0.22
N ARG A 56 8.15 1.74 0.70
CA ARG A 56 9.20 2.17 1.63
C ARG A 56 10.42 2.73 0.93
N LEU A 57 10.86 2.10 -0.17
CA LEU A 57 12.01 2.54 -0.97
C LEU A 57 11.71 3.80 -1.80
N SER A 58 10.46 3.96 -2.23
CA SER A 58 10.00 5.09 -3.05
C SER A 58 9.70 6.34 -2.24
N SER A 59 9.46 6.19 -0.93
CA SER A 59 9.39 7.34 -0.03
C SER A 59 10.72 8.07 -0.15
N PRO A 60 10.73 9.38 -0.45
CA PRO A 60 11.95 10.16 -0.41
C PRO A 60 12.49 10.03 1.00
N SER A 61 13.56 9.26 1.17
CA SER A 61 14.44 9.47 2.30
C SER A 61 14.81 10.94 2.25
N GLU A 62 14.58 11.64 3.36
CA GLU A 62 14.95 13.04 3.60
C GLU A 62 16.42 13.26 3.17
N HIS A 63 16.65 13.52 1.89
CA HIS A 63 17.94 13.90 1.34
C HIS A 63 18.13 15.40 1.61
N ARG A 64 18.05 15.82 2.86
CA ARG A 64 18.56 17.13 3.27
C ARG A 64 18.73 17.22 4.78
N SER A 65 19.92 16.90 5.26
CA SER A 65 20.65 17.75 6.22
C SER A 65 22.03 17.14 6.46
N ALA A 66 22.94 17.40 5.54
CA ALA A 66 24.33 17.59 5.89
C ALA A 66 24.67 19.03 5.47
N ALA A 67 24.70 19.93 6.45
CA ALA A 67 25.28 21.26 6.37
C ALA A 67 25.91 21.57 7.74
#